data_AF-A0A6I5ECA9-F1
#
_entry.id   AF-A0A6I5ECA9-F1
#
_cell.length_a   1.000
_cell.length_b   1.000
_cell.length_c   1.000
_cell.angle_alpha   90.00
_cell.angle_beta   90.00
_cell.angle_gamma   90.00
#
_symmetry.space_group_name_H-M   'P 1'
#
loop_
_entity.id
_entity.type
_entity.pdbx_description
1 polymer ?
#
loop_
_entity_poly.entity_id
_entity_poly.type
_entity_poly.pdbx_seq_one_letter_code
_entity_poly.pdbx_strand_id
1 'polypeptide(L)'
;MADTGIDDLSKYESGTDPFTASELEAIARFRENLSGIPDIAFKGFDADEIRHLASEHGMGEARKMLHSFATDLLNGRWLAILSLKNDLPTGTDEPPRYSTPAARYVAHLTAQHLNACAKFEHAVTMWFLDLDTHLSSPLYLNRDGEE
;
A
#
# COMPACT_ATOMS: atom_id res chain seq x y z
N MET A 1 -1.04 -17.14 -1.86
CA MET A 1 -0.54 -15.80 -2.22
C MET A 1 -1.67 -15.10 -2.94
N ALA A 2 -2.09 -13.91 -2.49
CA ALA A 2 -3.09 -13.16 -3.23
C ALA A 2 -2.47 -12.67 -4.56
N ASP A 3 -3.28 -12.69 -5.61
CA ASP A 3 -2.95 -12.05 -6.89
C ASP A 3 -2.92 -10.53 -6.68
N THR A 4 -1.76 -10.00 -6.30
CA THR A 4 -1.52 -8.56 -6.15
C THR A 4 -1.41 -7.84 -7.49
N GLY A 5 -1.49 -8.59 -8.61
CA GLY A 5 -1.19 -8.09 -9.95
C GLY A 5 0.27 -7.69 -10.15
N ILE A 6 1.15 -7.93 -9.16
CA ILE A 6 2.59 -7.60 -9.19
C ILE A 6 3.37 -8.70 -9.96
N ASP A 7 2.79 -9.89 -10.09
CA ASP A 7 3.47 -11.05 -10.68
C ASP A 7 3.29 -11.16 -12.20
N ASP A 8 2.20 -10.64 -12.75
CA ASP A 8 1.98 -10.63 -14.19
C ASP A 8 2.68 -9.44 -14.86
N LEU A 9 3.94 -9.65 -15.24
CA LEU A 9 4.74 -8.66 -15.97
C LEU A 9 4.34 -8.51 -17.44
N SER A 10 3.73 -9.54 -18.03
CA SER A 10 3.43 -9.60 -19.46
C SER A 10 2.49 -8.48 -19.93
N LYS A 11 1.59 -8.03 -19.04
CA LYS A 11 0.66 -6.93 -19.32
C LYS A 11 1.35 -5.58 -19.54
N TYR A 12 2.60 -5.40 -19.09
CA TYR A 12 3.34 -4.16 -19.29
C TYR A 12 4.10 -4.12 -20.61
N GLU A 13 4.39 -5.28 -21.21
CA GLU A 13 5.17 -5.47 -22.44
C GLU A 13 4.35 -5.24 -23.72
N SER A 14 3.02 -5.07 -23.60
CA SER A 14 2.14 -4.91 -24.76
C SER A 14 2.59 -3.75 -25.66
N GLY A 15 2.92 -4.08 -26.91
CA GLY A 15 3.32 -3.13 -27.95
C GLY A 15 4.71 -2.51 -27.75
N THR A 16 5.58 -3.15 -26.97
CA THR A 16 6.95 -2.69 -26.69
C THR A 16 7.92 -3.88 -26.67
N ASP A 17 9.21 -3.59 -26.66
CA ASP A 17 10.22 -4.61 -26.31
C ASP A 17 9.98 -5.13 -24.88
N PRO A 18 10.32 -6.41 -24.61
CA PRO A 18 10.17 -7.00 -23.29
C PRO A 18 11.15 -6.39 -22.27
N PHE A 19 10.98 -6.75 -20.99
CA PHE A 19 11.94 -6.37 -19.95
C PHE A 19 13.34 -6.89 -20.26
N THR A 20 14.35 -6.08 -19.99
CA THR A 20 15.75 -6.52 -20.04
C THR A 20 16.08 -7.44 -18.85
N ALA A 21 17.12 -8.26 -18.98
CA ALA A 21 17.55 -9.16 -17.90
C ALA A 21 17.87 -8.42 -16.60
N SER A 22 18.49 -7.24 -16.69
CA SER A 22 18.85 -6.41 -15.53
C SER A 22 17.63 -5.75 -14.88
N GLU A 23 16.60 -5.40 -15.65
CA GLU A 23 15.31 -4.95 -15.10
C GLU A 23 14.57 -6.07 -14.38
N LEU A 24 14.56 -7.28 -14.95
CA LEU A 24 13.98 -8.45 -14.30
C LEU A 24 14.70 -8.76 -12.98
N GLU A 25 16.01 -8.60 -12.91
CA GLU A 25 16.80 -8.75 -11.68
C GLU A 25 16.46 -7.67 -10.65
N ALA A 26 16.30 -6.41 -11.06
CA ALA A 26 15.86 -5.33 -10.17
C ALA A 26 14.44 -5.58 -9.64
N ILE A 27 13.53 -6.08 -10.49
CA ILE A 27 12.17 -6.45 -10.10
C ILE A 27 12.18 -7.64 -9.13
N ALA A 28 13.06 -8.62 -9.32
CA ALA A 28 13.22 -9.74 -8.38
C ALA A 28 13.66 -9.27 -7.00
N ARG A 29 14.69 -8.40 -6.92
CA ARG A 29 15.14 -7.78 -5.66
C ARG A 29 14.04 -6.94 -5.00
N PHE A 30 13.27 -6.20 -5.79
CA PHE A 30 12.09 -5.49 -5.30
C PHE A 30 11.08 -6.44 -4.65
N ARG A 31 10.80 -7.60 -5.27
CA ARG A 31 9.89 -8.61 -4.71
C ARG A 31 10.41 -9.18 -3.39
N GLU A 32 11.72 -9.41 -3.28
CA GLU A 32 12.35 -9.82 -2.02
C GLU A 32 12.18 -8.74 -0.94
N ASN A 33 12.34 -7.46 -1.28
CA ASN A 33 12.13 -6.34 -0.35
C ASN A 33 10.67 -6.19 0.11
N LEU A 34 9.70 -6.74 -0.63
CA LEU A 34 8.30 -6.80 -0.20
C LEU A 34 8.02 -7.98 0.74
N SER A 35 8.97 -8.91 0.92
CA SER A 35 8.79 -10.06 1.81
C SER A 35 8.51 -9.60 3.23
N GLY A 36 7.37 -10.03 3.78
CA GLY A 36 6.90 -9.63 5.12
C GLY A 36 5.92 -8.46 5.12
N ILE A 37 5.69 -7.80 3.99
CA ILE A 37 4.59 -6.83 3.87
C ILE A 37 3.29 -7.61 3.59
N PRO A 38 2.28 -7.53 4.46
CA PRO A 38 1.04 -8.28 4.29
C PRO A 38 0.16 -7.70 3.17
N ASP A 39 -0.66 -8.56 2.56
CA ASP A 39 -1.54 -8.23 1.42
C ASP A 39 -2.46 -7.00 1.67
N ILE A 40 -2.83 -6.76 2.93
CA ILE A 40 -3.67 -5.63 3.32
C ILE A 40 -3.00 -4.27 3.01
N ALA A 41 -1.66 -4.19 3.03
CA ALA A 41 -0.92 -3.00 2.60
C ALA A 41 -0.99 -2.75 1.09
N PHE A 42 -1.43 -3.75 0.31
CA PHE A 42 -1.60 -3.67 -1.14
C PHE A 42 -3.03 -3.31 -1.53
N LYS A 43 -4.03 -3.87 -0.83
CA LYS A 43 -5.46 -3.66 -1.10
C LYS A 43 -5.99 -2.34 -0.54
N GLY A 44 -5.31 -1.82 0.49
CA GLY A 44 -5.76 -0.69 1.31
C GLY A 44 -6.69 -1.17 2.41
N PHE A 45 -6.85 -0.34 3.44
CA PHE A 45 -7.78 -0.56 4.54
C PHE A 45 -9.08 0.18 4.27
N ASP A 46 -10.22 -0.47 4.42
CA ASP A 46 -11.53 0.19 4.44
C ASP A 46 -12.11 0.33 5.86
N ALA A 47 -13.25 1.03 5.97
CA ALA A 47 -13.88 1.30 7.25
C ALA A 47 -14.41 0.01 7.92
N ASP A 48 -14.86 -0.98 7.15
CA ASP A 48 -15.32 -2.27 7.66
C ASP A 48 -14.16 -3.04 8.31
N GLU A 49 -12.99 -3.03 7.69
CA GLU A 49 -11.78 -3.68 8.21
C GLU A 49 -11.29 -3.01 9.51
N ILE A 50 -11.35 -1.67 9.60
CA ILE A 50 -11.04 -0.95 10.85
C ILE A 50 -12.05 -1.32 11.96
N ARG A 51 -13.34 -1.42 11.63
CA ARG A 51 -14.38 -1.84 12.59
C ARG A 51 -14.16 -3.26 13.10
N HIS A 52 -13.82 -4.18 12.21
CA HIS A 52 -13.50 -5.56 12.59
C HIS A 52 -12.30 -5.61 13.53
N LEU A 53 -11.22 -4.90 13.19
CA LEU A 53 -10.01 -4.79 14.01
C LEU A 53 -10.30 -4.25 15.42
N ALA A 54 -11.11 -3.18 15.50
CA ALA A 54 -11.52 -2.57 16.76
C ALA A 54 -12.43 -3.48 17.60
N SER A 55 -13.32 -4.23 16.97
CA SER A 55 -14.18 -5.21 17.63
C SER A 55 -13.39 -6.40 18.19
N GLU A 56 -12.34 -6.83 17.49
CA GLU A 56 -11.55 -8.01 17.87
C GLU A 56 -10.54 -7.69 18.99
N HIS A 57 -9.86 -6.55 18.90
CA HIS A 57 -8.74 -6.22 19.79
C HIS A 57 -9.02 -5.08 20.77
N GLY A 58 -10.16 -4.39 20.61
CA GLY A 58 -10.51 -3.20 21.37
C GLY A 58 -9.88 -1.91 20.81
N MET A 59 -10.52 -0.78 21.09
CA MET A 59 -10.19 0.53 20.48
C MET A 59 -8.74 0.98 20.71
N GLY A 60 -8.19 0.73 21.90
CA GLY A 60 -6.82 1.14 22.25
C GLY A 60 -5.76 0.38 21.46
N GLU A 61 -5.97 -0.93 21.26
CA GLU A 61 -5.03 -1.77 20.52
C GLU A 61 -5.18 -1.57 19.01
N ALA A 62 -6.41 -1.47 18.52
CA ALA A 62 -6.68 -1.12 17.12
C ALA A 62 -5.99 0.19 16.71
N ARG A 63 -5.98 1.22 17.56
CA ARG A 63 -5.24 2.46 17.28
C ARG A 63 -3.73 2.23 17.13
N LYS A 64 -3.11 1.41 17.98
CA LYS A 64 -1.67 1.09 17.86
C LYS A 64 -1.38 0.31 16.58
N MET A 65 -2.24 -0.64 16.25
CA MET A 65 -2.12 -1.44 15.04
C MET A 65 -2.27 -0.57 13.77
N LEU A 66 -3.22 0.36 13.74
CA LEU A 66 -3.36 1.33 12.64
C LEU A 66 -2.15 2.25 12.52
N HIS A 67 -1.58 2.68 13.66
CA HIS A 67 -0.34 3.46 13.65
C HIS A 67 0.81 2.66 13.05
N SER A 68 1.05 1.42 13.51
CA SER A 68 2.08 0.53 12.96
C SER A 68 1.83 0.22 11.48
N PHE A 69 0.58 0.04 11.08
CA PHE A 69 0.23 -0.14 9.67
C PHE A 69 0.67 1.04 8.81
N ALA A 70 0.40 2.27 9.26
CA ALA A 70 0.82 3.48 8.57
C ALA A 70 2.35 3.62 8.53
N THR A 71 3.03 3.44 9.68
CA THR A 71 4.46 3.72 9.79
C THR A 71 5.34 2.65 9.19
N ASP A 72 4.97 1.39 9.33
CA ASP A 72 5.87 0.27 9.05
C ASP A 72 5.52 -0.36 7.69
N LEU A 73 4.22 -0.52 7.41
CA LEU A 73 3.77 -1.25 6.22
C LEU A 73 3.60 -0.34 5.01
N LEU A 74 2.89 0.78 5.12
CA LEU A 74 2.74 1.71 4.00
C LEU A 74 4.08 2.36 3.64
N ASN A 75 4.84 2.85 4.62
CA ASN A 75 6.17 3.41 4.34
C ASN A 75 7.15 2.34 3.86
N GLY A 76 7.15 1.13 4.44
CA GLY A 76 8.00 0.04 3.97
C GLY A 76 7.77 -0.27 2.49
N ARG A 77 6.49 -0.33 2.08
CA ARG A 77 6.11 -0.49 0.67
C ARG A 77 6.58 0.69 -0.19
N TRP A 78 6.45 1.92 0.29
CA TRP A 78 6.92 3.10 -0.43
C TRP A 78 8.43 3.09 -0.66
N LEU A 79 9.20 2.76 0.37
CA LEU A 79 10.65 2.65 0.30
C LEU A 79 11.09 1.56 -0.68
N ALA A 80 10.40 0.42 -0.72
CA ALA A 80 10.66 -0.62 -1.71
C ALA A 80 10.42 -0.12 -3.15
N ILE A 81 9.33 0.63 -3.40
CA ILE A 81 9.05 1.23 -4.72
C ILE A 81 10.14 2.24 -5.11
N LEU A 82 10.60 3.06 -4.17
CA LEU A 82 11.69 4.01 -4.40
C LEU A 82 13.02 3.30 -4.70
N SER A 83 13.33 2.21 -3.99
CA SER A 83 14.51 1.38 -4.28
C SER A 83 14.44 0.84 -5.69
N LEU A 84 13.31 0.23 -6.09
CA LEU A 84 13.13 -0.27 -7.46
C LEU A 84 13.39 0.82 -8.50
N LYS A 85 12.85 2.03 -8.30
CA LYS A 85 13.05 3.15 -9.23
C LYS A 85 14.52 3.54 -9.37
N ASN A 86 15.31 3.41 -8.31
CA ASN A 86 16.74 3.70 -8.30
C ASN A 86 17.58 2.52 -8.86
N ASP A 87 17.15 1.29 -8.63
CA ASP A 87 17.83 0.07 -9.05
C ASP A 87 17.59 -0.27 -10.53
N LEU A 88 16.54 0.29 -11.14
CA LEU A 88 16.27 0.13 -12.56
C LEU A 88 17.40 0.76 -13.39
N PRO A 89 18.12 -0.04 -14.19
CA PRO A 89 19.27 0.46 -14.95
C PRO A 89 18.83 1.53 -15.94
N THR A 90 19.53 2.66 -15.92
CA THR A 90 19.39 3.69 -16.94
C THR A 90 20.09 3.19 -18.20
N GLY A 91 19.34 2.68 -19.17
CA GLY A 91 19.89 2.33 -20.48
C GLY A 91 20.57 3.54 -21.12
N THR A 92 21.89 3.45 -21.28
CA THR A 92 22.80 4.18 -22.18
C THR A 92 22.62 5.70 -22.39
N ASP A 93 23.67 6.45 -22.03
CA ASP A 93 24.16 7.76 -22.52
C ASP A 93 23.22 8.98 -22.69
N GLU A 94 21.93 8.88 -22.37
CA GLU A 94 21.05 10.04 -22.15
C GLU A 94 20.17 9.87 -20.90
N PRO A 95 19.88 10.96 -20.16
CA PRO A 95 19.12 10.83 -18.92
C PRO A 95 17.60 10.76 -19.17
N PRO A 96 16.88 9.95 -18.38
CA PRO A 96 17.06 8.53 -18.11
C PRO A 96 15.87 7.76 -18.72
N ARG A 97 15.99 6.49 -19.13
CA ARG A 97 14.81 5.62 -19.18
C ARG A 97 15.21 4.16 -19.21
N TYR A 98 15.01 3.48 -18.09
CA TYR A 98 14.59 2.08 -18.11
C TYR A 98 13.46 1.89 -19.15
N SER A 99 13.32 0.67 -19.65
CA SER A 99 12.42 0.30 -20.75
C SER A 99 10.98 0.77 -20.52
N THR A 100 10.23 0.94 -21.62
CA THR A 100 8.81 1.31 -21.54
C THR A 100 7.98 0.38 -20.63
N PRO A 101 8.14 -0.96 -20.64
CA PRO A 101 7.43 -1.81 -19.70
C PRO A 101 7.85 -1.57 -18.24
N ALA A 102 9.14 -1.33 -17.96
CA ALA A 102 9.60 -0.95 -16.62
C ALA A 102 8.98 0.36 -16.13
N ALA A 103 8.85 1.36 -17.02
CA ALA A 103 8.16 2.60 -16.69
C ALA A 103 6.68 2.40 -16.33
N ARG A 104 5.97 1.58 -17.12
CA ARG A 104 4.56 1.24 -16.87
C ARG A 104 4.40 0.47 -15.56
N TYR A 105 5.32 -0.45 -15.27
CA TYR A 105 5.32 -1.23 -14.04
C TYR A 105 5.49 -0.33 -12.81
N VAL A 106 6.50 0.55 -12.79
CA VAL A 106 6.72 1.49 -11.67
C VAL A 106 5.54 2.44 -11.51
N ALA A 107 4.97 2.95 -12.60
CA ALA A 107 3.80 3.82 -12.56
C ALA A 107 2.58 3.09 -11.96
N HIS A 108 2.36 1.83 -12.33
CA HIS A 108 1.29 1.01 -11.76
C HIS A 108 1.48 0.78 -10.27
N LEU A 109 2.67 0.38 -9.82
CA LEU A 109 2.98 0.17 -8.41
C LEU A 109 2.77 1.45 -7.58
N THR A 110 3.21 2.59 -8.12
CA THR A 110 3.01 3.90 -7.50
C THR A 110 1.52 4.23 -7.37
N ALA A 111 0.74 4.04 -8.44
CA ALA A 111 -0.70 4.29 -8.42
C ALA A 111 -1.43 3.37 -7.42
N GLN A 112 -1.08 2.08 -7.37
CA GLN A 112 -1.63 1.16 -6.39
C GLN A 112 -1.30 1.58 -4.95
N HIS A 113 -0.06 2.04 -4.70
CA HIS A 113 0.34 2.51 -3.38
C HIS A 113 -0.43 3.76 -2.97
N LEU A 114 -0.52 4.78 -3.83
CA LEU A 114 -1.29 6.00 -3.57
C LEU A 114 -2.76 5.71 -3.31
N ASN A 115 -3.36 4.77 -4.05
CA ASN A 115 -4.73 4.34 -3.83
C ASN A 115 -4.90 3.66 -2.45
N ALA A 116 -3.95 2.83 -2.04
CA ALA A 116 -3.97 2.22 -0.71
C ALA A 116 -3.86 3.26 0.41
N CYS A 117 -3.00 4.27 0.25
CA CYS A 117 -2.89 5.39 1.18
C CYS A 117 -4.19 6.19 1.26
N ALA A 118 -4.77 6.56 0.11
CA ALA A 118 -6.03 7.31 0.08
C ALA A 118 -7.18 6.56 0.76
N LYS A 119 -7.30 5.24 0.54
CA LYS A 119 -8.28 4.40 1.24
C LYS A 119 -8.05 4.38 2.74
N PHE A 120 -6.81 4.14 3.17
CA PHE A 120 -6.45 4.12 4.59
C PHE A 120 -6.74 5.47 5.26
N GLU A 121 -6.31 6.58 4.65
CA GLU A 121 -6.57 7.93 5.14
C GLU A 121 -8.07 8.20 5.26
N HIS A 122 -8.86 7.81 4.25
CA HIS A 122 -10.31 7.95 4.28
C HIS A 122 -10.94 7.12 5.40
N ALA A 123 -10.59 5.84 5.51
CA ALA A 123 -11.14 4.93 6.50
C ALA A 123 -10.81 5.37 7.93
N VAL A 124 -9.55 5.74 8.18
CA VAL A 124 -9.10 6.26 9.48
C VAL A 124 -9.82 7.57 9.81
N THR A 125 -9.97 8.48 8.85
CA THR A 125 -10.69 9.75 9.05
C THR A 125 -12.15 9.51 9.40
N MET A 126 -12.84 8.62 8.66
CA MET A 126 -14.23 8.26 8.93
C MET A 126 -14.40 7.64 10.31
N TRP A 127 -13.46 6.78 10.72
CA TRP A 127 -13.46 6.14 12.04
C TRP A 127 -13.18 7.14 13.17
N PHE A 128 -12.23 8.07 13.01
CA PHE A 128 -11.91 9.08 14.01
C PHE A 128 -13.03 10.11 14.21
N LEU A 129 -13.72 10.45 13.14
CA LEU A 129 -14.80 11.45 13.17
C LEU A 129 -16.17 10.83 13.49
N ASP A 130 -16.23 9.51 13.68
CA ASP A 130 -17.49 8.76 13.87
C ASP A 130 -18.53 9.06 12.76
N LEU A 131 -18.04 9.37 11.55
CA LEU A 131 -18.86 9.81 10.42
C LEU A 131 -19.47 8.64 9.64
N ASP A 132 -19.08 7.41 9.95
CA ASP A 132 -19.72 6.19 9.44
C ASP A 132 -21.04 5.98 10.19
N THR A 133 -22.02 6.83 9.86
CA THR A 133 -23.30 7.03 10.55
C THR A 133 -24.31 5.89 10.39
N HIS A 134 -23.86 4.70 9.99
CA HIS A 134 -24.72 3.51 9.95
C HIS A 134 -24.86 2.76 11.28
N LEU A 135 -24.46 3.36 12.40
CA LEU A 135 -24.96 2.95 13.71
C LEU A 135 -25.29 4.16 14.58
N SER A 136 -26.59 4.39 14.70
CA SER A 136 -27.15 4.89 15.94
C SER A 136 -26.65 4.00 17.10
N SER A 137 -25.70 4.50 17.89
CA SER A 137 -25.44 3.96 19.22
C SER A 137 -25.05 5.11 20.15
N PRO A 138 -25.84 5.37 21.22
CA PRO A 138 -25.66 6.52 22.11
C PRO A 138 -24.43 6.41 23.04
N LEU A 139 -23.44 5.58 22.71
CA LEU A 139 -22.30 5.29 23.59
C LEU A 139 -21.21 6.37 23.63
N TYR A 140 -21.31 7.41 22.79
CA TYR A 140 -20.38 8.55 22.83
C TYR A 140 -20.81 9.69 23.77
N LEU A 141 -21.88 9.55 24.55
CA LEU A 141 -22.27 10.53 25.58
C LEU A 141 -21.81 10.21 27.01
N ASN A 142 -21.08 9.11 27.24
CA ASN A 142 -20.59 8.76 28.59
C ASN A 142 -19.06 8.68 28.65
N ARG A 143 -18.40 9.79 28.31
CA ARG A 143 -17.04 10.04 28.80
C ARG A 143 -16.88 11.49 29.27
N ASP A 144 -17.82 11.92 30.10
CA ASP A 144 -17.56 12.90 31.16
C ASP A 144 -18.26 12.36 32.42
N GLY A 145 -17.45 11.72 33.25
CA GLY A 145 -17.82 11.27 34.58
C GLY A 145 -16.54 11.08 35.37
N GLU A 146 -16.36 11.99 36.35
CA GLU A 146 -15.30 12.08 37.36
C GLU A 146 -14.03 12.83 36.87
N GLU A 147 -13.74 14.07 37.27
CA GLU A 147 -13.95 14.80 38.55
C GLU A 147 -14.75 16.12 38.45
#